data_AF-A0AB38THY7-F1
#
_entry.id   AF-A0AB38THY7-F1
#
_cell.length_a   1.000
_cell.length_b   1.000
_cell.length_c   1.000
_cell.angle_alpha   90.00
_cell.angle_beta   90.00
_cell.angle_gamma   90.00
#
_symmetry.space_group_name_H-M   'P 1'
#
loop_
_entity.id
_entity.type
_entity.pdbx_description
1 polymer ?
#
loop_
_entity_poly.entity_id
_entity_poly.type
_entity_poly.pdbx_seq_one_letter_code
_entity_poly.pdbx_strand_id
1 'polypeptide(L)'
;MPYLPARDLIGYGDNPPAVEWPGGAKLALNIVVNYEEGAEYSIGEGDGVSEAILSDLAVSPAVPGLRNRNMESLYEYGSRVGVWRLLSLFQDKEIIPTFYVVGRALELNPAAGKAIAALGSDIVCHGWRWIDYAPLSEDEERQHIAMTVDTVQRLSGIRPLGWYTGRPSLPSMLSGAS
;
A
#
# COMPACT_ATOMS: atom_id res chain seq x y z
N MET A 1 -31.72 8.41 3.80
CA MET A 1 -30.49 8.85 3.11
C MET A 1 -30.13 7.78 2.10
N PRO A 2 -29.89 8.09 0.81
CA PRO A 2 -29.34 7.10 -0.12
C PRO A 2 -27.92 6.69 0.32
N TYR A 3 -27.57 5.42 0.09
CA TYR A 3 -26.23 4.89 0.32
C TYR A 3 -25.26 5.55 -0.67
N LEU A 4 -24.30 6.35 -0.19
CA LEU A 4 -23.30 7.04 -1.00
C LEU A 4 -21.89 6.49 -0.67
N PRO A 5 -21.05 6.21 -1.69
CA PRO A 5 -21.36 6.22 -3.12
C PRO A 5 -22.44 5.21 -3.51
N ALA A 6 -23.20 5.54 -4.57
CA ALA A 6 -24.12 4.58 -5.16
C ALA A 6 -23.33 3.35 -5.62
N ARG A 7 -23.77 2.16 -5.20
CA ARG A 7 -23.09 0.91 -5.54
C ARG A 7 -23.55 0.45 -6.92
N ASP A 8 -22.63 0.30 -7.85
CA ASP A 8 -22.87 -0.49 -9.06
C ASP A 8 -22.69 -1.97 -8.73
N LEU A 9 -23.80 -2.70 -8.67
CA LEU A 9 -23.83 -4.15 -8.43
C LEU A 9 -23.92 -4.96 -9.73
N ILE A 10 -24.09 -4.30 -10.88
CA ILE A 10 -24.25 -4.95 -12.18
C ILE A 10 -22.89 -5.04 -12.86
N GLY A 11 -22.14 -3.94 -12.89
CA GLY A 11 -20.89 -3.85 -13.65
C GLY A 11 -21.14 -4.19 -15.12
N TYR A 12 -20.38 -5.14 -15.66
CA TYR A 12 -20.49 -5.56 -17.07
C TYR A 12 -21.61 -6.58 -17.36
N GLY A 13 -22.23 -7.18 -16.33
CA GLY A 13 -23.22 -8.25 -16.52
C GLY A 13 -22.73 -9.38 -17.44
N ASP A 14 -23.61 -9.87 -18.32
CA ASP A 14 -23.31 -10.92 -19.30
C ASP A 14 -22.52 -10.41 -20.54
N ASN A 15 -22.11 -9.13 -20.55
CA ASN A 15 -21.42 -8.51 -21.68
C ASN A 15 -20.08 -7.88 -21.27
N PRO A 16 -19.12 -8.67 -20.77
CA PRO A 16 -17.78 -8.18 -20.48
C PRO A 16 -17.08 -7.71 -21.77
N PRO A 17 -16.26 -6.65 -21.70
CA PRO A 17 -15.52 -6.18 -22.87
C PRO A 17 -14.55 -7.26 -23.35
N ALA A 18 -14.43 -7.39 -24.67
CA ALA A 18 -13.36 -8.19 -25.26
C ALA A 18 -12.02 -7.49 -25.02
N VAL A 19 -11.09 -8.18 -24.36
CA VAL A 19 -9.75 -7.66 -24.08
C VAL A 19 -8.73 -8.41 -24.92
N GLU A 20 -7.95 -7.67 -25.69
CA GLU A 20 -6.82 -8.21 -26.45
C GLU A 20 -5.51 -7.89 -25.71
N TRP A 21 -4.94 -8.89 -25.06
CA TRP A 21 -3.65 -8.72 -24.40
C TRP A 21 -2.50 -8.75 -25.40
N PRO A 22 -1.40 -8.02 -25.13
CA PRO A 22 -0.21 -8.04 -25.98
C PRO A 22 0.25 -9.46 -26.30
N GLY A 23 0.66 -9.68 -27.56
CA GLY A 23 1.12 -10.99 -28.03
C GLY A 23 0.02 -12.08 -28.10
N GLY A 24 -1.26 -11.71 -27.98
CA GLY A 24 -2.38 -12.65 -28.01
C GLY A 24 -2.51 -13.49 -26.73
N ALA A 25 -1.91 -13.02 -25.62
CA ALA A 25 -1.99 -13.69 -24.33
C ALA A 25 -3.46 -13.88 -23.88
N LYS A 26 -3.70 -14.97 -23.14
CA LYS A 26 -5.04 -15.31 -22.62
C LYS A 26 -5.25 -14.86 -21.18
N LEU A 27 -4.18 -14.44 -20.51
CA LEU A 27 -4.17 -14.00 -19.12
C LEU A 27 -3.14 -12.89 -18.95
N ALA A 28 -3.52 -11.84 -18.23
CA ALA A 28 -2.60 -10.87 -17.66
C ALA A 28 -2.47 -11.17 -16.15
N LEU A 29 -1.24 -11.35 -15.67
CA LEU A 29 -0.94 -11.54 -14.25
C LEU A 29 -0.26 -10.29 -13.71
N ASN A 30 -0.87 -9.63 -12.72
CA ASN A 30 -0.24 -8.57 -11.95
C ASN A 30 0.12 -9.10 -10.56
N ILE A 31 1.41 -9.15 -10.25
CA ILE A 31 1.90 -9.51 -8.91
C ILE A 31 2.14 -8.21 -8.14
N VAL A 32 1.42 -8.05 -7.04
CA VAL A 32 1.48 -6.86 -6.19
C VAL A 32 2.22 -7.20 -4.89
N VAL A 33 3.16 -6.34 -4.51
CA VAL A 33 3.87 -6.41 -3.23
C VAL A 33 3.56 -5.15 -2.44
N ASN A 34 2.97 -5.30 -1.26
CA ASN A 34 2.78 -4.16 -0.35
C ASN A 34 4.09 -3.91 0.43
N TYR A 35 4.40 -2.64 0.63
CA TYR A 35 5.50 -2.18 1.48
C TYR A 35 4.93 -1.20 2.50
N GLU A 36 4.66 -1.74 3.68
CA GLU A 36 3.85 -1.12 4.74
C GLU A 36 4.66 -0.95 6.04
N GLU A 37 5.75 -1.71 6.17
CA GLU A 37 6.44 -1.95 7.42
C GLU A 37 7.19 -0.72 7.94
N GLY A 38 6.89 -0.34 9.17
CA GLY A 38 7.30 0.90 9.83
C GLY A 38 6.24 2.00 9.80
N ALA A 39 5.14 1.81 9.08
CA ALA A 39 4.05 2.79 8.95
C ALA A 39 2.69 2.29 9.44
N GLU A 40 2.63 1.07 9.95
CA GLU A 40 1.48 0.49 10.66
C GLU A 40 1.14 1.25 11.96
N TYR A 41 0.03 0.86 12.62
CA TYR A 41 -0.33 1.46 13.89
C TYR A 41 0.76 1.28 14.96
N SER A 42 1.20 2.38 15.56
CA SER A 42 2.26 2.39 16.57
C SER A 42 2.10 3.53 17.57
N ILE A 43 2.41 3.22 18.84
CA ILE A 43 2.56 4.24 19.88
C ILE A 43 3.64 5.28 19.49
N GLY A 44 4.70 4.84 18.81
CA GLY A 44 5.80 5.72 18.39
C GLY A 44 5.41 6.74 17.32
N GLU A 45 4.37 6.44 16.54
CA GLU A 45 3.83 7.33 15.51
C GLU A 45 2.63 8.17 16.02
N GLY A 46 2.28 8.03 17.31
CA GLY A 46 1.24 8.83 17.97
C GLY A 46 -0.17 8.26 17.89
N ASP A 47 -0.34 7.02 17.42
CA ASP A 47 -1.68 6.46 17.16
C ASP A 47 -2.44 6.02 18.43
N GLY A 48 -1.77 6.02 19.58
CA GLY A 48 -2.37 5.63 20.88
C GLY A 48 -2.67 4.13 21.02
N VAL A 49 -2.38 3.32 20.00
CA VAL A 49 -2.58 1.87 19.98
C VAL A 49 -1.49 1.17 19.15
N SER A 50 -1.21 -0.10 19.43
CA SER A 50 -0.35 -0.96 18.59
C SER A 50 -1.12 -1.61 17.44
N GLU A 51 -0.41 -1.98 16.38
CA GLU A 51 -0.93 -2.85 15.31
C GLU A 51 -1.39 -4.21 15.85
N ALA A 52 -2.33 -4.81 15.11
CA ALA A 52 -3.08 -6.02 15.47
C ALA A 52 -3.29 -6.99 14.29
N ILE A 53 -3.10 -6.54 13.04
CA ILE A 53 -3.41 -7.36 11.84
C ILE A 53 -2.16 -7.76 11.06
N LEU A 54 -2.36 -8.66 10.07
CA LEU A 54 -1.38 -9.13 9.08
C LEU A 54 0.00 -9.50 9.64
N SER A 55 0.00 -10.31 10.70
CA SER A 55 1.21 -10.89 11.28
C SER A 55 1.01 -12.37 11.58
N ASP A 56 2.10 -13.07 11.90
CA ASP A 56 2.06 -14.47 12.34
C ASP A 56 1.35 -14.67 13.70
N LEU A 57 1.00 -13.58 14.40
CA LEU A 57 0.15 -13.63 15.58
C LEU A 57 -1.30 -13.78 15.13
N ALA A 58 -1.78 -15.03 15.04
CA ALA A 58 -3.12 -15.39 14.55
C ALA A 58 -4.26 -14.51 15.13
N VAL A 59 -4.17 -14.15 16.42
CA VAL A 59 -5.00 -13.11 17.03
C VAL A 59 -4.16 -12.35 18.04
N SER A 60 -3.83 -11.09 17.74
CA SER A 60 -3.23 -10.16 18.69
C SER A 60 -4.11 -8.92 18.79
N PRO A 61 -4.89 -8.74 19.87
CA PRO A 61 -5.69 -7.54 20.01
C PRO A 61 -4.76 -6.32 20.08
N ALA A 62 -5.21 -5.23 19.47
CA ALA A 62 -4.56 -3.94 19.58
C ALA A 62 -4.44 -3.57 21.06
N VAL A 63 -3.25 -3.14 21.52
CA VAL A 63 -3.01 -2.85 22.94
C VAL A 63 -3.04 -1.33 23.15
N PRO A 64 -4.08 -0.77 23.80
CA PRO A 64 -4.16 0.68 24.00
C PRO A 64 -3.01 1.20 24.86
N GLY A 65 -2.39 2.30 24.43
CA GLY A 65 -1.34 3.01 25.17
C GLY A 65 -0.02 2.26 25.34
N LEU A 66 0.12 1.03 24.82
CA LEU A 66 1.31 0.21 24.96
C LEU A 66 1.81 -0.29 23.62
N ARG A 67 3.14 -0.44 23.53
CA ARG A 67 3.79 -1.07 22.38
C ARG A 67 3.60 -2.57 22.41
N ASN A 68 3.40 -3.16 21.24
CA ASN A 68 3.43 -4.62 21.05
C ASN A 68 4.74 -5.00 20.35
N ARG A 69 5.77 -5.32 21.15
CA ARG A 69 7.12 -5.60 20.63
C ARG A 69 7.20 -6.82 19.71
N ASN A 70 6.34 -7.81 19.95
CA ASN A 70 6.28 -8.99 19.08
C ASN A 70 5.72 -8.61 17.71
N MET A 71 4.68 -7.78 17.68
CA MET A 71 4.13 -7.25 16.43
C MET A 71 5.17 -6.41 15.68
N GLU A 72 5.80 -5.45 16.35
CA GLU A 72 6.87 -4.60 15.77
C GLU A 72 7.98 -5.45 15.15
N SER A 73 8.47 -6.47 15.87
CA SER A 73 9.50 -7.39 15.37
C SER A 73 9.09 -8.16 14.11
N LEU A 74 7.81 -8.54 13.99
CA LEU A 74 7.28 -9.23 12.81
C LEU A 74 7.22 -8.29 11.60
N TYR A 75 6.79 -7.04 11.79
CA TYR A 75 6.84 -6.01 10.74
C TYR A 75 8.28 -5.68 10.34
N GLU A 76 9.19 -5.57 11.32
CA GLU A 76 10.61 -5.37 11.05
C GLU A 76 11.21 -6.47 10.17
N TYR A 77 10.72 -7.71 10.24
CA TYR A 77 11.20 -8.77 9.34
C TYR A 77 10.96 -8.45 7.87
N GLY A 78 9.78 -7.91 7.54
CA GLY A 78 9.40 -7.54 6.18
C GLY A 78 10.37 -6.53 5.57
N SER A 79 10.65 -5.44 6.29
CA SER A 79 11.56 -4.38 5.84
C SER A 79 13.05 -4.76 5.91
N ARG A 80 13.46 -5.61 6.87
CA ARG A 80 14.87 -5.98 7.08
C ARG A 80 15.32 -7.15 6.22
N VAL A 81 14.42 -8.08 5.87
CA VAL A 81 14.75 -9.35 5.23
C VAL A 81 13.80 -9.68 4.09
N GLY A 82 12.49 -9.56 4.30
CA GLY A 82 11.46 -9.98 3.35
C GLY A 82 11.59 -9.28 1.99
N VAL A 83 11.62 -7.95 1.99
CA VAL A 83 11.67 -7.12 0.77
C VAL A 83 12.91 -7.44 -0.07
N TRP A 84 14.07 -7.63 0.54
CA TRP A 84 15.32 -7.93 -0.19
C TRP A 84 15.28 -9.30 -0.85
N ARG A 85 14.71 -10.30 -0.16
CA ARG A 85 14.53 -11.63 -0.73
C ARG A 85 13.57 -11.61 -1.92
N LEU A 86 12.48 -10.85 -1.81
CA LEU A 86 11.51 -10.72 -2.90
C LEU A 86 12.13 -10.00 -4.11
N LEU A 87 12.85 -8.90 -3.89
CA LEU A 87 13.54 -8.19 -4.96
C LEU A 87 14.52 -9.09 -5.72
N SER A 88 15.36 -9.86 -5.00
CA SER A 88 16.26 -10.85 -5.63
C SER A 88 15.49 -11.92 -6.41
N LEU A 89 14.39 -12.44 -5.84
CA LEU A 89 13.57 -13.45 -6.52
C LEU A 89 12.96 -12.91 -7.82
N PHE A 90 12.40 -11.70 -7.81
CA PHE A 90 11.82 -11.09 -9.01
C PHE A 90 12.87 -10.83 -10.08
N GLN A 91 14.05 -10.35 -9.68
CA GLN A 91 15.19 -10.19 -10.57
C GLN A 91 15.60 -11.52 -11.22
N ASP A 92 15.77 -12.58 -10.42
CA ASP A 92 16.16 -13.92 -10.90
C ASP A 92 15.12 -14.55 -11.84
N LYS A 93 13.85 -14.19 -11.68
CA LYS A 93 12.74 -14.68 -12.50
C LYS A 93 12.39 -13.77 -13.67
N GLU A 94 13.07 -12.62 -13.81
CA GLU A 94 12.79 -11.60 -14.82
C GLU A 94 11.31 -11.16 -14.80
N ILE A 95 10.72 -11.09 -13.58
CA ILE A 95 9.34 -10.66 -13.36
C ILE A 95 9.38 -9.23 -12.80
N ILE A 96 8.58 -8.35 -13.39
CA ILE A 96 8.42 -6.97 -12.92
C ILE A 96 7.11 -6.87 -12.11
N PRO A 97 7.16 -6.80 -10.77
CA PRO A 97 5.97 -6.63 -9.93
C PRO A 97 5.53 -5.17 -9.86
N THR A 98 4.32 -4.95 -9.36
CA THR A 98 3.85 -3.64 -8.89
C THR A 98 4.08 -3.55 -7.38
N PHE A 99 4.66 -2.45 -6.89
CA PHE A 99 4.81 -2.19 -5.47
C PHE A 99 3.79 -1.17 -4.98
N TYR A 100 3.01 -1.54 -3.96
CA TYR A 100 2.12 -0.64 -3.24
C TYR A 100 2.88 -0.10 -2.04
N VAL A 101 3.28 1.18 -2.09
CA VAL A 101 4.24 1.74 -1.15
C VAL A 101 3.61 2.80 -0.25
N VAL A 102 3.68 2.56 1.06
CA VAL A 102 3.27 3.54 2.06
C VAL A 102 4.36 4.60 2.20
N GLY A 103 3.97 5.88 2.12
CA GLY A 103 4.92 7.00 2.07
C GLY A 103 5.86 7.05 3.29
N ARG A 104 5.31 6.89 4.49
CA ARG A 104 6.10 6.86 5.74
C ARG A 104 7.06 5.68 5.81
N ALA A 105 6.66 4.49 5.36
CA ALA A 105 7.52 3.31 5.33
C ALA A 105 8.74 3.55 4.41
N LEU A 106 8.50 4.18 3.25
CA LEU A 106 9.58 4.54 2.33
C LEU A 106 10.51 5.62 2.89
N GLU A 107 9.97 6.58 3.64
CA GLU A 107 10.77 7.59 4.33
C GLU A 107 11.71 6.98 5.37
N LEU A 108 11.24 5.96 6.09
CA LEU A 108 12.03 5.23 7.08
C LEU A 108 13.06 4.30 6.44
N ASN A 109 12.80 3.79 5.24
CA ASN A 109 13.74 2.97 4.48
C ASN A 109 13.90 3.41 3.01
N PRO A 110 14.61 4.53 2.75
CA PRO A 110 14.81 5.02 1.39
C PRO A 110 15.59 4.07 0.50
N ALA A 111 16.38 3.15 1.08
CA ALA A 111 17.12 2.15 0.32
C ALA A 111 16.19 1.17 -0.41
N ALA A 112 15.05 0.80 0.21
CA ALA A 112 14.05 -0.03 -0.43
C ALA A 112 13.46 0.66 -1.68
N GLY A 113 13.13 1.95 -1.59
CA GLY A 113 12.60 2.72 -2.72
C GLY A 113 13.54 2.75 -3.93
N LYS A 114 14.85 2.95 -3.68
CA LYS A 114 15.87 2.90 -4.73
C LYS A 114 15.98 1.51 -5.36
N ALA A 115 15.91 0.46 -4.55
CA ALA A 115 16.02 -0.92 -5.05
C ALA A 115 14.79 -1.36 -5.84
N ILE A 116 13.58 -0.98 -5.39
CA ILE A 116 12.32 -1.18 -6.12
C ILE A 116 12.39 -0.48 -7.49
N ALA A 117 12.82 0.78 -7.52
CA ALA A 117 12.98 1.52 -8.77
C ALA A 117 14.05 0.91 -9.69
N ALA A 118 15.17 0.45 -9.14
CA ALA A 118 16.24 -0.20 -9.91
C ALA A 118 15.81 -1.53 -10.54
N LEU A 119 14.85 -2.24 -9.93
CA LEU A 119 14.25 -3.44 -10.52
C LEU A 119 13.38 -3.10 -11.75
N GLY A 120 12.96 -1.84 -11.91
CA GLY A 120 12.04 -1.40 -12.97
C GLY A 120 10.56 -1.61 -12.62
N SER A 121 10.25 -1.87 -11.35
CA SER A 121 8.88 -2.06 -10.86
C SER A 121 8.03 -0.80 -11.02
N ASP A 122 6.73 -0.99 -11.27
CA ASP A 122 5.75 0.07 -11.08
C ASP A 122 5.58 0.37 -9.58
N ILE A 123 5.36 1.64 -9.24
CA ILE A 123 5.14 2.09 -7.86
C ILE A 123 3.81 2.82 -7.77
N VAL A 124 2.91 2.23 -6.98
CA VAL A 124 1.59 2.74 -6.65
C VAL A 124 1.62 3.25 -5.22
N CYS A 125 1.09 4.46 -5.00
CA CYS A 125 0.99 5.02 -3.66
C CYS A 125 0.00 4.21 -2.80
N HIS A 126 0.42 3.88 -1.59
CA HIS A 126 -0.38 3.11 -0.63
C HIS A 126 -0.78 3.91 0.63
N GLY A 127 -1.08 5.21 0.48
CA GLY A 127 -1.33 6.11 1.61
C GLY A 127 -0.05 6.62 2.28
N TRP A 128 -0.18 7.60 3.17
CA TRP A 128 0.95 8.16 3.93
C TRP A 128 1.32 7.25 5.10
N ARG A 129 0.30 6.83 5.84
CA ARG A 129 0.35 5.83 6.90
C ARG A 129 -0.49 4.62 6.51
N TRP A 130 -0.17 3.45 7.06
CA TRP A 130 -0.95 2.23 6.88
C TRP A 130 -1.94 2.08 8.04
N ILE A 131 -3.01 2.87 7.98
CA ILE A 131 -4.05 2.97 9.01
C ILE A 131 -5.45 2.90 8.39
N ASP A 132 -6.49 2.92 9.21
CA ASP A 132 -7.86 3.14 8.73
C ASP A 132 -8.06 4.63 8.43
N TYR A 133 -8.43 4.96 7.18
CA TYR A 133 -8.72 6.33 6.74
C TYR A 133 -10.19 6.72 6.94
N ALA A 134 -11.07 5.78 7.31
CA ALA A 134 -12.48 6.07 7.58
C ALA A 134 -12.73 7.24 8.56
N PRO A 135 -11.95 7.43 9.65
CA PRO A 135 -12.18 8.53 10.58
C PRO A 135 -11.49 9.85 10.19
N LEU A 136 -10.63 9.87 9.17
CA LEU A 136 -9.89 11.08 8.77
C LEU A 136 -10.82 12.10 8.13
N SER A 137 -10.53 13.38 8.37
CA SER A 137 -11.11 14.47 7.60
C SER A 137 -10.57 14.48 6.17
N GLU A 138 -11.32 15.11 5.26
CA GLU A 138 -10.88 15.28 3.87
C GLU A 138 -9.55 16.03 3.76
N ASP A 139 -9.33 17.05 4.60
CA ASP A 139 -8.10 17.84 4.61
C ASP A 139 -6.88 17.02 5.06
N GLU A 140 -7.04 16.21 6.11
CA GLU A 140 -5.99 15.29 6.58
C GLU A 140 -5.65 14.25 5.52
N GLU A 141 -6.66 13.65 4.88
CA GLU A 141 -6.45 12.68 3.81
C GLU A 141 -5.78 13.32 2.57
N ARG A 142 -6.20 14.53 2.20
CA ARG A 142 -5.58 15.29 1.10
C ARG A 142 -4.12 15.59 1.38
N GLN A 143 -3.79 15.95 2.62
CA GLN A 143 -2.41 16.15 3.04
C GLN A 143 -1.62 14.83 2.97
N HIS A 144 -2.18 13.73 3.44
CA HIS A 144 -1.55 12.40 3.33
C HIS A 144 -1.28 12.02 1.86
N ILE A 145 -2.23 12.26 0.96
CA ILE A 145 -2.03 12.02 -0.48
C ILE A 145 -0.84 12.83 -1.01
N ALA A 146 -0.81 14.13 -0.74
CA ALA A 146 0.27 15.00 -1.21
C ALA A 146 1.64 14.57 -0.67
N MET A 147 1.72 14.22 0.62
CA MET A 147 2.95 13.76 1.26
C MET A 147 3.45 12.44 0.68
N THR A 148 2.55 11.49 0.41
CA THR A 148 2.92 10.20 -0.19
C THR A 148 3.44 10.37 -1.59
N VAL A 149 2.75 11.14 -2.44
CA VAL A 149 3.18 11.37 -3.82
C VAL A 149 4.55 12.04 -3.88
N ASP A 150 4.76 13.10 -3.09
CA ASP A 150 6.06 13.78 -3.01
C ASP A 150 7.17 12.83 -2.54
N THR A 151 6.93 12.11 -1.45
CA THR A 151 7.93 11.23 -0.84
C THR A 151 8.31 10.09 -1.76
N VAL A 152 7.32 9.42 -2.36
CA VAL A 152 7.57 8.34 -3.32
C VAL A 152 8.36 8.87 -4.51
N GLN A 153 7.97 10.00 -5.10
CA GLN A 153 8.69 10.60 -6.22
C GLN A 153 10.14 10.96 -5.85
N ARG A 154 10.35 11.61 -4.71
CA ARG A 154 11.67 12.06 -4.26
C ARG A 154 12.61 10.89 -3.93
N LEU A 155 12.10 9.81 -3.33
CA LEU A 155 12.93 8.72 -2.82
C LEU A 155 13.15 7.59 -3.82
N SER A 156 12.20 7.37 -4.74
CA SER A 156 12.34 6.36 -5.81
C SER A 156 12.81 6.97 -7.14
N GLY A 157 12.61 8.26 -7.36
CA GLY A 157 12.80 8.92 -8.66
C GLY A 157 11.66 8.68 -9.66
N ILE A 158 10.63 7.91 -9.29
CA ILE A 158 9.49 7.57 -10.16
C ILE A 158 8.28 8.37 -9.68
N ARG A 159 7.62 9.09 -10.60
CA ARG A 159 6.33 9.72 -10.31
C ARG A 159 5.25 8.63 -10.23
N PRO A 160 4.61 8.40 -9.08
CA PRO A 160 3.55 7.41 -8.96
C PRO A 160 2.31 7.88 -9.73
N LEU A 161 1.67 6.95 -10.44
CA LEU A 161 0.45 7.22 -11.22
C LEU A 161 -0.76 6.44 -10.70
N GLY A 162 -0.54 5.39 -9.91
CA GLY A 162 -1.59 4.64 -9.25
C GLY A 162 -1.73 5.01 -7.79
N TRP A 163 -2.91 4.75 -7.24
CA TRP A 163 -3.23 4.92 -5.82
C TRP A 163 -4.09 3.76 -5.32
N TYR A 164 -3.81 3.27 -4.11
CA TYR A 164 -4.63 2.28 -3.42
C TYR A 164 -4.54 2.53 -1.91
N THR A 165 -5.62 2.85 -1.18
CA THR A 165 -5.53 3.06 0.29
C THR A 165 -5.68 1.75 1.09
N GLY A 166 -6.41 0.77 0.55
CA GLY A 166 -6.78 -0.46 1.28
C GLY A 166 -7.95 -0.26 2.24
N ARG A 167 -7.78 0.56 3.29
CA ARG A 167 -8.84 0.94 4.25
C ARG A 167 -9.27 2.40 4.01
N PRO A 168 -10.04 2.68 2.94
CA PRO A 168 -10.30 4.04 2.47
C PRO A 168 -11.33 4.78 3.33
N SER A 169 -11.30 6.11 3.23
CA SER A 169 -12.37 6.99 3.66
C SER A 169 -13.53 6.98 2.64
N LEU A 170 -14.65 7.63 2.97
CA LEU A 170 -15.70 7.91 1.98
C LEU A 170 -15.21 8.84 0.83
N PRO A 171 -14.51 9.96 1.11
CA PRO A 171 -13.91 10.80 0.07
C PRO A 171 -13.00 10.06 -0.92
N SER A 172 -12.11 9.17 -0.46
CA SER A 172 -11.21 8.43 -1.38
C SER A 172 -11.95 7.44 -2.28
N MET A 173 -13.14 6.96 -1.88
CA MET A 173 -14.00 6.17 -2.76
C MET A 173 -14.71 7.02 -3.83
N LEU A 174 -14.83 8.33 -3.64
CA LEU A 174 -15.54 9.23 -4.54
C LEU A 174 -14.60 9.95 -5.53
N SER A 175 -13.35 10.20 -5.14
CA SER A 175 -12.46 11.09 -5.88
C SER A 175 -11.56 10.41 -6.91
N GLY A 176 -11.45 9.07 -6.91
CA GLY A 176 -10.69 8.34 -7.92
C GLY A 176 -9.34 8.99 -8.24
N ALA A 177 -8.55 9.29 -7.21
CA ALA A 177 -7.20 9.89 -7.29
C ALA A 177 -7.02 10.90 -8.44
N SER A 178 -7.67 12.07 -8.33
CA SER A 178 -7.35 13.24 -9.16
C SER A 178 -6.07 13.93 -8.73
#